data_AF-A0A6B1HXT8-F1
#
_entry.id   AF-A0A6B1HXT8-F1
#
_cell.length_a   1.000
_cell.length_b   1.000
_cell.length_c   1.000
_cell.angle_alpha   90.00
_cell.angle_beta   90.00
_cell.angle_gamma   90.00
#
_symmetry.space_group_name_H-M   'P 1'
#
loop_
_entity.id
_entity.type
_entity.pdbx_description
1 polymer ?
#
loop_
_entity_poly.entity_id
_entity_poly.type
_entity_poly.pdbx_seq_one_letter_code
_entity_poly.pdbx_strand_id
1 'polypeptide(L)'
;MAERVRQLEASNAQLRQALRAFQSQSRVLSARLDSLLRRAPLRPAASTSRRAPQAAVTSDSGKSDAFNMYQGALYYYRHKQYDRALVEFDRLLQKAPMSEWSDNAQYWKGECYYGLRQYQQALIEFTKVFAFSNTDKADDSQLKIARCHLALDERDRALAALRKLVDEYPDSEYVSTAREQIKHLGG
;
A
#
# COMPACT_ATOMS: atom_id res chain seq x y z
N MET A 1 -18.88 -26.28 -18.14
CA MET A 1 -18.89 -24.80 -17.94
C MET A 1 -19.69 -24.37 -16.69
N ALA A 2 -20.91 -24.90 -16.46
CA ALA A 2 -21.77 -24.49 -15.32
C ALA A 2 -21.19 -24.75 -13.92
N GLU A 3 -20.25 -25.69 -13.76
CA GLU A 3 -19.65 -26.04 -12.47
C GLU A 3 -18.53 -25.09 -12.04
N ARG A 4 -17.73 -24.62 -13.01
CA ARG A 4 -16.64 -23.65 -12.79
C ARG A 4 -17.19 -22.25 -12.46
N VAL A 5 -18.33 -21.87 -13.06
CA VAL A 5 -19.03 -20.63 -12.71
C VAL A 5 -19.56 -20.67 -11.28
N ARG A 6 -20.18 -21.79 -10.87
CA ARG A 6 -20.66 -21.99 -9.49
C ARG A 6 -19.53 -21.94 -8.46
N GLN A 7 -18.38 -22.55 -8.75
CA GLN A 7 -17.20 -22.45 -7.87
C GLN A 7 -16.66 -21.02 -7.76
N LEU A 8 -16.64 -20.26 -8.84
CA LEU A 8 -16.22 -18.86 -8.83
C LEU A 8 -17.18 -17.95 -8.05
N GLU A 9 -18.49 -18.20 -8.16
CA GLU A 9 -19.50 -17.47 -7.41
C GLU A 9 -19.41 -17.76 -5.90
N ALA A 10 -19.20 -19.03 -5.53
CA ALA A 10 -18.99 -19.44 -4.15
C ALA A 10 -17.71 -18.81 -3.56
N SER A 11 -16.61 -18.83 -4.31
CA SER A 11 -15.35 -18.19 -3.91
C SER A 11 -15.50 -16.68 -3.73
N ASN A 12 -16.19 -16.00 -4.67
CA ASN A 12 -16.48 -14.57 -4.54
C ASN A 12 -17.37 -14.25 -3.34
N ALA A 13 -18.36 -15.10 -3.03
CA ALA A 13 -19.21 -14.94 -1.86
C ALA A 13 -18.41 -15.08 -0.56
N GLN A 14 -17.53 -16.08 -0.46
CA GLN A 14 -16.64 -16.29 0.69
C GLN A 14 -15.67 -15.12 0.86
N LEU A 15 -15.06 -14.62 -0.21
CA LEU A 15 -14.16 -13.46 -0.17
C LEU A 15 -14.89 -12.21 0.32
N ARG A 16 -16.11 -11.96 -0.16
CA ARG A 16 -16.94 -10.83 0.30
C ARG A 16 -17.30 -10.95 1.78
N GLN A 17 -17.57 -12.16 2.27
CA GLN A 17 -17.88 -12.40 3.68
C GLN A 17 -16.64 -12.20 4.56
N ALA A 18 -15.49 -12.71 4.15
CA ALA A 18 -14.22 -12.51 4.85
C ALA A 18 -13.85 -11.02 4.93
N LEU A 19 -14.04 -10.26 3.85
CA LEU A 19 -13.79 -8.82 3.82
C LEU A 19 -14.70 -8.05 4.79
N ARG A 20 -15.99 -8.41 4.86
CA ARG A 20 -16.93 -7.80 5.82
C ARG A 20 -16.55 -8.11 7.26
N ALA A 21 -16.13 -9.35 7.55
CA ALA A 21 -15.71 -9.76 8.88
C ALA A 21 -14.42 -9.04 9.31
N PHE A 22 -13.47 -8.88 8.39
CA PHE A 22 -12.24 -8.14 8.65
C PHE A 22 -12.51 -6.65 8.92
N GLN A 23 -13.38 -6.03 8.11
CA GLN A 23 -13.76 -4.63 8.28
C GLN A 23 -14.50 -4.38 9.61
N SER A 24 -15.35 -5.31 10.05
CA SER A 24 -16.04 -5.19 11.34
C SER A 24 -15.07 -5.34 12.52
N GLN A 25 -14.12 -6.27 12.45
CA GLN A 25 -13.08 -6.44 13.46
C GLN A 25 -12.19 -5.19 13.58
N SER A 26 -11.75 -4.64 12.44
CA SER A 26 -10.97 -3.41 12.40
C SER A 26 -11.71 -2.24 13.06
N ARG A 27 -13.01 -2.06 12.76
CA ARG A 27 -13.85 -1.01 13.38
C ARG A 27 -13.95 -1.15 14.90
N VAL A 28 -14.10 -2.38 15.41
CA VAL A 28 -14.19 -2.65 16.85
C VAL A 28 -12.85 -2.36 17.54
N LEU A 29 -11.74 -2.74 16.92
CA LEU A 29 -10.39 -2.48 17.45
C LEU A 29 -10.11 -0.97 17.53
N SER A 30 -10.47 -0.20 16.49
CA SER A 30 -10.35 1.25 16.49
C SER A 30 -11.18 1.89 17.62
N ALA A 31 -12.45 1.49 17.79
CA ALA A 31 -13.29 2.02 18.87
C ALA A 31 -12.75 1.67 20.27
N ARG A 32 -12.13 0.50 20.42
CA ARG A 32 -11.51 0.08 21.68
C ARG A 32 -10.24 0.89 21.99
N LEU A 33 -9.44 1.19 20.96
CA LEU A 33 -8.27 2.04 21.08
C LEU A 33 -8.66 3.46 21.53
N ASP A 34 -9.69 4.05 20.91
CA ASP A 34 -10.21 5.38 21.29
C ASP A 34 -10.69 5.44 22.74
N SER A 35 -11.34 4.37 23.22
CA SER A 35 -11.82 4.25 24.60
C SER A 35 -10.68 4.18 25.61
N LEU A 36 -9.58 3.49 25.27
CA LEU A 36 -8.40 3.39 26.13
C LEU A 36 -7.65 4.73 26.24
N LEU A 37 -7.50 5.43 25.12
CA LEU A 37 -6.85 6.75 25.08
C LEU A 37 -7.60 7.80 25.92
N ARG A 38 -8.94 7.72 25.95
CA ARG A 38 -9.78 8.64 26.75
C ARG A 38 -9.77 8.35 28.26
N ARG A 39 -9.34 7.15 28.68
CA ARG A 39 -9.40 6.72 30.09
C ARG A 39 -8.11 6.99 30.88
N ALA A 40 -7.05 7.49 30.26
CA ALA A 40 -5.81 7.81 30.96
C ALA A 40 -5.91 9.19 31.67
N PRO A 41 -5.83 9.29 33.01
CA PRO A 41 -5.84 10.57 33.69
C PRO A 41 -4.44 11.19 33.70
N LEU A 42 -4.32 12.41 33.16
CA LEU A 42 -3.13 13.27 33.34
C LEU A 42 -3.15 13.84 34.77
N ARG A 43 -2.19 13.47 35.62
CA ARG A 43 -1.96 14.15 36.92
C ARG A 43 -1.13 15.44 36.69
N PRO A 44 -1.48 16.58 37.30
CA PRO A 44 -0.63 17.76 37.28
C PRO A 44 0.26 17.80 38.54
N ALA A 45 1.54 18.12 38.39
CA ALA A 45 2.41 18.54 39.49
C ALA A 45 3.17 19.81 39.06
N ALA A 46 3.15 20.81 39.93
CA ALA A 46 3.57 22.18 39.67
C ALA A 46 5.05 22.46 40.02
N SER A 47 5.59 23.45 39.31
CA SER A 47 6.63 24.45 39.65
C SER A 47 8.06 24.00 40.00
N THR A 48 9.06 24.37 39.18
CA THR A 48 9.83 25.64 39.26
C THR A 48 11.06 25.65 38.31
N SER A 49 11.35 26.84 37.78
CA SER A 49 12.67 27.40 37.40
C SER A 49 13.43 26.94 36.13
N ARG A 50 13.75 27.99 35.33
CA ARG A 50 14.93 28.23 34.45
C ARG A 50 14.97 27.65 33.01
N ARG A 51 14.61 28.54 32.07
CA ARG A 51 15.04 28.74 30.66
C ARG A 51 16.11 27.80 30.05
N ALA A 52 15.69 26.98 29.07
CA ALA A 52 16.31 26.68 27.75
C ALA A 52 15.37 25.74 26.94
N PRO A 53 15.44 25.68 25.59
CA PRO A 53 14.35 25.17 24.74
C PRO A 53 14.47 23.67 24.43
N GLN A 54 13.45 22.87 24.74
CA GLN A 54 13.26 21.49 24.28
C GLN A 54 11.74 21.26 24.15
N ALA A 55 11.17 21.08 22.96
CA ALA A 55 11.19 19.88 22.12
C ALA A 55 10.53 18.67 22.79
N ALA A 56 9.67 18.00 22.00
CA ALA A 56 9.03 16.70 22.21
C ALA A 56 7.67 16.65 22.94
N VAL A 57 6.59 16.90 22.19
CA VAL A 57 5.28 16.22 22.37
C VAL A 57 4.73 15.80 21.00
N THR A 58 5.50 15.05 20.20
CA THR A 58 5.04 14.59 18.87
C THR A 58 5.64 13.23 18.51
N SER A 59 5.36 12.18 19.28
CA SER A 59 5.74 10.81 18.86
C SER A 59 4.54 9.91 18.52
N ASP A 60 3.32 10.29 18.90
CA ASP A 60 2.11 9.49 18.64
C ASP A 60 1.15 10.15 17.61
N SER A 61 1.05 11.48 17.64
CA SER A 61 0.24 12.23 16.67
C SER A 61 0.71 12.03 15.23
N GLY A 62 2.02 12.06 14.97
CA GLY A 62 2.57 11.90 13.62
C GLY A 62 2.30 10.54 12.98
N LYS A 63 2.21 9.45 13.77
CA LYS A 63 1.86 8.12 13.26
C LYS A 63 0.39 8.04 12.88
N SER A 64 -0.46 8.54 13.78
CA SER A 64 -1.91 8.62 13.56
C SER A 64 -2.26 9.54 12.39
N ASP A 65 -1.51 10.63 12.19
CA ASP A 65 -1.67 11.55 11.07
C ASP A 65 -1.32 10.88 9.73
N ALA A 66 -0.17 10.21 9.63
CA ALA A 66 0.22 9.50 8.41
C ALA A 66 -0.77 8.38 8.05
N PHE A 67 -1.26 7.63 9.05
CA PHE A 67 -2.30 6.63 8.86
C PHE A 67 -3.60 7.24 8.32
N ASN A 68 -4.08 8.34 8.91
CA ASN A 68 -5.31 9.00 8.47
C ASN A 68 -5.20 9.55 7.04
N MET A 69 -4.05 10.14 6.71
CA MET A 69 -3.75 10.59 5.35
C MET A 69 -3.76 9.42 4.36
N TYR A 70 -3.17 8.29 4.74
CA TYR A 70 -3.14 7.09 3.92
C TYR A 70 -4.55 6.55 3.65
N GLN A 71 -5.38 6.45 4.69
CA GLN A 71 -6.76 5.99 4.54
C GLN A 71 -7.59 6.93 3.65
N GLY A 72 -7.41 8.25 3.79
CA GLY A 72 -8.05 9.24 2.94
C GLY A 72 -7.66 9.10 1.46
N ALA A 73 -6.37 8.93 1.17
CA ALA A 73 -5.90 8.70 -0.19
C ALA A 73 -6.43 7.38 -0.78
N LEU A 74 -6.41 6.31 0.02
CA LEU A 74 -6.91 4.99 -0.38
C LEU A 74 -8.43 4.99 -0.62
N TYR A 75 -9.19 5.82 0.09
CA TYR A 75 -10.62 6.03 -0.19
C TYR A 75 -10.82 6.52 -1.62
N TYR A 76 -10.09 7.55 -2.07
CA TYR A 76 -10.21 8.06 -3.43
C TYR A 76 -9.80 7.02 -4.48
N TYR A 77 -8.73 6.28 -4.22
CA TYR A 77 -8.28 5.19 -5.10
C TYR A 77 -9.38 4.12 -5.28
N ARG A 78 -10.00 3.67 -4.18
CA ARG A 78 -11.07 2.65 -4.21
C ARG A 78 -12.30 3.12 -4.98
N HIS A 79 -12.54 4.43 -5.05
CA HIS A 79 -13.62 5.04 -5.85
C HIS A 79 -13.17 5.42 -7.27
N LYS A 80 -12.00 4.95 -7.71
CA LYS A 80 -11.40 5.22 -9.03
C LYS A 80 -11.15 6.71 -9.30
N GLN A 81 -11.12 7.53 -8.26
CA GLN A 81 -10.80 8.96 -8.34
C GLN A 81 -9.28 9.11 -8.27
N TYR A 82 -8.59 8.58 -9.28
CA TYR A 82 -7.13 8.43 -9.27
C TYR A 82 -6.39 9.77 -9.15
N ASP A 83 -6.84 10.82 -9.83
CA ASP A 83 -6.21 12.15 -9.73
C ASP A 83 -6.27 12.72 -8.31
N ARG A 84 -7.40 12.53 -7.61
CA ARG A 84 -7.53 12.95 -6.20
C ARG A 84 -6.69 12.09 -5.27
N ALA A 85 -6.65 10.78 -5.53
CA ALA A 85 -5.82 9.86 -4.77
C ALA A 85 -4.33 10.23 -4.88
N LEU A 86 -3.85 10.58 -6.08
CA LEU A 86 -2.48 11.05 -6.32
C LEU A 86 -2.15 12.27 -5.46
N VAL A 87 -3.02 13.29 -5.42
CA VAL A 87 -2.82 14.50 -4.60
C VAL A 87 -2.67 14.15 -3.12
N GLU A 88 -3.50 13.25 -2.59
CA GLU A 88 -3.45 12.87 -1.18
C GLU A 88 -2.27 11.94 -0.85
N PHE A 89 -1.88 11.02 -1.75
CA PHE A 89 -0.66 10.24 -1.59
C PHE A 89 0.59 11.12 -1.64
N ASP A 90 0.65 12.11 -2.54
CA ASP A 90 1.75 13.08 -2.59
C ASP A 90 1.83 13.90 -1.31
N ARG A 91 0.68 14.32 -0.76
CA ARG A 91 0.65 15.02 0.52
C ARG A 91 1.22 14.16 1.65
N LEU A 92 0.88 12.87 1.71
CA LEU A 92 1.43 11.94 2.69
C LEU A 92 2.95 11.83 2.55
N LEU A 93 3.42 11.55 1.34
CA LEU A 93 4.84 11.36 1.06
C LEU A 93 5.66 12.63 1.31
N GLN A 94 5.07 13.82 1.17
CA GLN A 94 5.73 15.09 1.53
C GLN A 94 5.78 15.32 3.04
N LYS A 95 4.69 15.06 3.76
CA LYS A 95 4.59 15.34 5.20
C LYS A 95 5.26 14.28 6.07
N ALA A 96 5.23 13.04 5.64
CA ALA A 96 5.69 11.89 6.40
C ALA A 96 6.46 10.88 5.52
N PRO A 97 7.56 11.29 4.87
CA PRO A 97 8.24 10.52 3.81
C PRO A 97 8.81 9.17 4.24
N MET A 98 9.03 8.96 5.53
CA MET A 98 9.61 7.72 6.10
C MET A 98 8.71 7.12 7.20
N SER A 99 7.43 7.45 7.19
CA SER A 99 6.45 6.79 8.05
C SER A 99 6.20 5.34 7.61
N GLU A 100 5.64 4.53 8.50
CA GLU A 100 5.23 3.14 8.25
C GLU A 100 4.19 2.97 7.12
N TRP A 101 3.57 4.06 6.65
CA TRP A 101 2.59 4.07 5.57
C TRP A 101 3.15 4.61 4.25
N SER A 102 4.41 5.06 4.22
CA SER A 102 4.99 5.76 3.07
C SER A 102 5.28 4.83 1.91
N ASP A 103 5.78 3.64 2.19
CA ASP A 103 6.05 2.63 1.16
C ASP A 103 4.75 2.16 0.49
N ASN A 104 3.72 1.94 1.30
CA ASN A 104 2.36 1.63 0.87
C ASN A 104 1.78 2.78 0.05
N ALA A 105 1.92 4.03 0.50
CA ALA A 105 1.48 5.21 -0.24
C ALA A 105 2.20 5.34 -1.59
N GLN A 106 3.51 5.09 -1.63
CA GLN A 106 4.31 5.10 -2.85
C GLN A 106 3.85 4.03 -3.84
N TYR A 107 3.54 2.81 -3.36
CA TYR A 107 2.96 1.74 -4.17
C TYR A 107 1.59 2.13 -4.74
N TRP A 108 0.67 2.61 -3.90
CA TRP A 108 -0.68 2.99 -4.36
C TRP A 108 -0.68 4.20 -5.28
N LYS A 109 0.30 5.09 -5.16
CA LYS A 109 0.53 6.16 -6.14
C LYS A 109 0.88 5.59 -7.51
N GLY A 110 1.71 4.55 -7.57
CA GLY A 110 1.96 3.77 -8.79
C GLY A 110 0.68 3.13 -9.34
N GLU A 111 -0.16 2.54 -8.48
CA GLU A 111 -1.46 1.97 -8.87
C GLU A 111 -2.43 3.01 -9.43
N CYS A 112 -2.40 4.25 -8.91
CA CYS A 112 -3.20 5.35 -9.46
C CYS A 112 -2.77 5.68 -10.89
N TYR A 113 -1.47 5.85 -11.13
CA TYR A 113 -0.94 6.08 -12.48
C TYR A 113 -1.23 4.90 -13.43
N TYR A 114 -1.12 3.66 -12.93
CA TYR A 114 -1.49 2.48 -13.70
C TYR A 114 -2.98 2.50 -14.08
N GLY A 115 -3.87 2.85 -13.15
CA GLY A 115 -5.31 3.00 -13.37
C GLY A 115 -5.65 4.10 -14.39
N LEU A 116 -4.83 5.15 -14.44
CA LEU A 116 -4.90 6.23 -15.44
C LEU A 116 -4.24 5.85 -16.78
N ARG A 117 -3.70 4.64 -16.92
CA ARG A 117 -2.91 4.17 -18.08
C ARG A 117 -1.65 5.00 -18.35
N GLN A 118 -1.15 5.69 -17.35
CA GLN A 118 0.11 6.43 -17.38
C GLN A 118 1.25 5.51 -16.94
N TYR A 119 1.53 4.49 -17.76
CA TYR A 119 2.39 3.37 -17.37
C TYR A 119 3.85 3.78 -17.13
N GLN A 120 4.35 4.82 -17.80
CA GLN A 120 5.70 5.33 -17.56
C GLN A 120 5.82 5.94 -16.16
N GLN A 121 4.84 6.74 -15.76
CA GLN A 121 4.76 7.33 -14.42
C GLN A 121 4.56 6.23 -13.36
N ALA A 122 3.69 5.25 -13.64
CA ALA A 122 3.47 4.11 -12.77
C ALA A 122 4.78 3.36 -12.48
N LEU A 123 5.58 3.09 -13.52
CA LEU A 123 6.88 2.44 -13.41
C LEU A 123 7.84 3.21 -12.50
N ILE A 124 7.90 4.54 -12.65
CA ILE A 124 8.71 5.39 -11.78
C ILE A 124 8.28 5.25 -10.32
N GLU A 125 6.97 5.34 -10.05
CA GLU A 125 6.46 5.29 -8.68
C GLU A 125 6.59 3.89 -8.05
N PHE A 126 6.41 2.80 -8.80
CA PHE A 126 6.68 1.44 -8.30
C PHE A 126 8.17 1.22 -8.02
N THR A 127 9.05 1.78 -8.84
CA THR A 127 10.51 1.69 -8.63
C THR A 127 10.94 2.39 -7.34
N LYS A 128 10.29 3.52 -6.99
CA LYS A 128 10.57 4.24 -5.74
C LYS A 128 10.27 3.44 -4.49
N VAL A 129 9.43 2.39 -4.56
CA VAL A 129 9.14 1.52 -3.41
C VAL A 129 10.40 0.82 -2.90
N PHE A 130 11.36 0.52 -3.77
CA PHE A 130 12.62 -0.13 -3.36
C PHE A 130 13.57 0.80 -2.57
N ALA A 131 13.27 2.09 -2.47
CA ALA A 131 14.03 3.00 -1.61
C ALA A 131 13.70 2.81 -0.11
N PHE A 132 12.65 2.06 0.22
CA PHE A 132 12.24 1.76 1.59
C PHE A 132 12.84 0.42 2.05
N SER A 133 13.76 0.47 3.02
CA SER A 133 14.61 -0.67 3.39
C SER A 133 13.88 -1.93 3.89
N ASN A 134 12.65 -1.80 4.39
CA ASN A 134 11.87 -2.90 4.98
C ASN A 134 10.45 -2.96 4.40
N THR A 135 10.27 -2.62 3.13
CA THR A 135 8.93 -2.62 2.52
C THR A 135 8.38 -4.03 2.32
N ASP A 136 7.11 -4.22 2.67
CA ASP A 136 6.34 -5.42 2.38
C ASP A 136 5.65 -5.35 0.99
N LYS A 137 6.00 -4.35 0.17
CA LYS A 137 5.47 -4.14 -1.19
C LYS A 137 6.49 -4.41 -2.28
N ALA A 138 7.64 -5.01 -1.95
CA ALA A 138 8.73 -5.21 -2.90
C ALA A 138 8.33 -6.11 -4.07
N ASP A 139 7.74 -7.27 -3.78
CA ASP A 139 7.28 -8.24 -4.77
C ASP A 139 6.04 -7.76 -5.54
N ASP A 140 5.08 -7.14 -4.86
CA ASP A 140 3.95 -6.44 -5.47
C ASP A 140 4.44 -5.41 -6.50
N SER A 141 5.39 -4.57 -6.12
CA SER A 141 5.95 -3.51 -6.98
C SER A 141 6.71 -4.10 -8.17
N GLN A 142 7.48 -5.18 -7.94
CA GLN A 142 8.20 -5.86 -9.00
C GLN A 142 7.25 -6.46 -10.05
N LEU A 143 6.14 -7.08 -9.60
CA LEU A 143 5.11 -7.57 -10.51
C LEU A 143 4.45 -6.42 -11.30
N LYS A 144 4.18 -5.30 -10.63
CA LYS A 144 3.57 -4.13 -11.27
C LYS A 144 4.50 -3.48 -12.29
N ILE A 145 5.81 -3.46 -12.05
CA ILE A 145 6.80 -3.01 -13.04
C ILE A 145 6.74 -3.90 -14.29
N ALA A 146 6.70 -5.23 -14.12
CA ALA A 146 6.53 -6.14 -15.26
C ALA A 146 5.24 -5.85 -16.05
N ARG A 147 4.13 -5.63 -15.34
CA ARG A 147 2.84 -5.26 -15.97
C ARG A 147 2.89 -3.91 -16.67
N CYS A 148 3.60 -2.92 -16.14
CA CYS A 148 3.80 -1.64 -16.81
C CYS A 148 4.55 -1.82 -18.13
N HIS A 149 5.65 -2.59 -18.12
CA HIS A 149 6.39 -2.91 -19.34
C HIS A 149 5.52 -3.65 -20.38
N LEU A 150 4.69 -4.61 -19.96
CA LEU A 150 3.75 -5.27 -20.87
C LEU A 150 2.74 -4.29 -21.48
N ALA A 151 2.21 -3.36 -20.67
CA ALA A 151 1.27 -2.36 -21.15
C ALA A 151 1.91 -1.32 -22.09
N LEU A 152 3.24 -1.17 -22.02
CA LEU A 152 4.05 -0.35 -22.91
C LEU A 152 4.60 -1.13 -24.14
N ASP A 153 4.22 -2.41 -24.30
CA ASP A 153 4.74 -3.32 -25.33
C ASP A 153 6.27 -3.58 -25.24
N GLU A 154 6.86 -3.34 -24.07
CA GLU A 154 8.28 -3.56 -23.79
C GLU A 154 8.53 -4.98 -23.29
N ARG A 155 8.27 -5.97 -24.15
CA ARG A 155 8.28 -7.41 -23.82
C ARG A 155 9.57 -7.89 -23.14
N ASP A 156 10.73 -7.48 -23.64
CA ASP A 156 12.02 -7.89 -23.07
C ASP A 156 12.22 -7.38 -21.65
N ARG A 157 11.81 -6.14 -21.38
CA ARG A 157 11.88 -5.54 -20.04
C ARG A 157 10.86 -6.17 -19.10
N ALA A 158 9.67 -6.50 -19.60
CA ALA A 158 8.69 -7.27 -18.83
C ALA A 158 9.24 -8.64 -18.42
N LEU A 159 9.87 -9.36 -19.35
CA LEU A 159 10.53 -10.65 -19.07
C LEU A 159 11.63 -10.50 -18.02
N ALA A 160 12.49 -9.49 -18.14
CA ALA A 160 13.53 -9.22 -17.15
C ALA A 160 12.92 -8.94 -15.77
N ALA A 161 11.85 -8.14 -15.70
CA ALA A 161 11.18 -7.84 -14.45
C ALA A 161 10.50 -9.06 -13.81
N LEU A 162 9.89 -9.95 -14.60
CA LEU A 162 9.30 -11.20 -14.11
C LEU A 162 10.36 -12.18 -13.62
N ARG A 163 11.49 -12.31 -14.33
CA ARG A 163 12.62 -13.14 -13.89
C ARG A 163 13.18 -12.65 -12.56
N LYS A 164 13.39 -11.33 -12.44
CA LYS A 164 13.79 -10.70 -11.18
C LYS A 164 12.81 -11.01 -10.05
N LEU A 165 11.50 -11.03 -10.31
CA LEU A 165 10.51 -11.44 -9.30
C LEU A 165 10.75 -12.87 -8.81
N VAL A 166 10.94 -13.81 -9.73
CA VAL A 166 11.16 -15.22 -9.42
C VAL A 166 12.48 -15.45 -8.67
N ASP A 167 13.51 -14.68 -9.02
CA ASP A 167 14.86 -14.85 -8.49
C ASP A 167 15.05 -14.16 -7.12
N GLU A 168 14.52 -12.94 -6.94
CA GLU A 168 14.70 -12.14 -5.73
C GLU A 168 13.58 -12.33 -4.69
N TYR A 169 12.38 -12.75 -5.11
CA TYR A 169 11.23 -12.97 -4.23
C TYR A 169 10.65 -14.39 -4.38
N PRO A 170 11.44 -15.45 -4.12
CA PRO A 170 11.03 -16.83 -4.36
C PRO A 170 9.82 -17.29 -3.51
N ASP A 171 9.55 -16.63 -2.38
CA ASP A 171 8.43 -16.91 -1.49
C ASP A 171 7.16 -16.11 -1.83
N SER A 172 7.22 -15.22 -2.84
CA SER A 172 6.08 -14.41 -3.25
C SER A 172 4.96 -15.27 -3.83
N GLU A 173 3.70 -14.93 -3.52
CA GLU A 173 2.52 -15.58 -4.11
C GLU A 173 2.47 -15.45 -5.64
N TYR A 174 3.20 -14.48 -6.21
CA TYR A 174 3.23 -14.19 -7.63
C TYR A 174 4.19 -15.08 -8.43
N VAL A 175 5.08 -15.84 -7.78
CA VAL A 175 6.12 -16.63 -8.47
C VAL A 175 5.53 -17.62 -9.48
N SER A 176 4.46 -18.31 -9.11
CA SER A 176 3.80 -19.27 -9.99
C SER A 176 3.29 -18.58 -11.28
N THR A 177 2.53 -17.50 -11.12
CA THR A 177 2.01 -16.72 -12.24
C THR A 177 3.12 -16.07 -13.07
N ALA A 178 4.19 -15.58 -12.44
CA ALA A 178 5.32 -15.00 -13.15
C ALA A 178 6.02 -16.03 -14.04
N ARG A 179 6.22 -17.27 -13.56
CA ARG A 179 6.79 -18.37 -14.37
C ARG A 179 5.91 -18.72 -15.57
N GLU A 180 4.60 -18.74 -15.40
CA GLU A 180 3.65 -18.95 -16.51
C GLU A 180 3.77 -17.85 -17.55
N GLN A 181 3.78 -16.58 -17.12
CA GLN A 181 3.93 -15.43 -18.01
C GLN A 181 5.28 -15.45 -18.75
N ILE A 182 6.38 -15.81 -18.08
CA ILE A 182 7.70 -15.94 -18.73
C ILE A 182 7.65 -16.96 -19.87
N LYS A 183 6.97 -18.11 -19.70
CA LYS A 183 6.84 -19.11 -20.76
C LYS A 183 6.05 -18.56 -21.94
N HIS A 184 4.96 -17.87 -21.69
CA HIS A 184 4.14 -17.25 -22.74
C HIS A 184 4.84 -16.10 -23.46
N LEU A 185 5.74 -15.38 -22.78
CA LEU A 185 6.50 -14.27 -23.32
C LEU A 185 7.85 -14.69 -23.95
N GLY A 186 8.36 -15.88 -23.61
CA GLY A 186 9.62 -16.40 -24.14
C GLY A 186 9.48 -17.30 -25.37
N GLY A 187 8.28 -17.79 -25.66
CA GLY A 187 7.94 -18.48 -26.91
C GLY A 187 7.42 -17.50 -27.96
#